data_AF-A0A240A4U0-F1
#
_entry.id   AF-A0A240A4U0-F1
#
_cell.length_a   1.000
_cell.length_b   1.000
_cell.length_c   1.000
_cell.angle_alpha   90.00
_cell.angle_beta   90.00
_cell.angle_gamma   90.00
#
_symmetry.space_group_name_H-M   'P 1'
#
loop_
_entity.id
_entity.type
_entity.pdbx_description
1 polymer ?
#
loop_
_entity_poly.entity_id
_entity_poly.type
_entity_poly.pdbx_seq_one_letter_code
_entity_poly.pdbx_strand_id
1 'polypeptide(L)'
;MPSARELTRMMKDIQELVPAVVAAIVAIATALGVLIPSLEDGSSSNALGGTADTNNSRPTDSKGGFSKPEATVSNYLVDQKKFDPRALKSNVSVTVDGKDYAKSLISTDNNAHLSNQQFIVPAGYESLNFTAAWSDTVPNSGGVGIVTVTLDGGERGKVYVKQGESKPQKIDVRGGGRVHIYFKAVNNLNENKRAEANGLAALSPVLK
;
A
#
# COMPACT_ATOMS: atom_id res chain seq x y z
N MET A 1 -16.12 -6.92 50.99
CA MET A 1 -16.22 -7.81 49.81
C MET A 1 -17.56 -7.53 49.16
N PRO A 2 -17.62 -7.09 47.88
CA PRO A 2 -18.89 -6.83 47.21
C PRO A 2 -19.64 -8.15 47.00
N SER A 3 -20.96 -8.12 47.12
CA SER A 3 -21.79 -9.32 47.08
C SER A 3 -22.19 -9.69 45.65
N ALA A 4 -22.43 -10.97 45.38
CA ALA A 4 -22.75 -11.50 44.05
C ALA A 4 -23.95 -10.81 43.34
N ARG A 5 -24.84 -10.14 44.10
CA ARG A 5 -25.97 -9.37 43.56
C ARG A 5 -25.56 -8.01 42.96
N GLU A 6 -24.45 -7.42 43.39
CA GLU A 6 -23.91 -6.16 42.83
C GLU A 6 -23.25 -6.42 41.47
N LEU A 7 -22.60 -7.58 41.30
CA LEU A 7 -22.01 -8.02 40.02
C LEU A 7 -23.09 -8.29 38.95
N THR A 8 -24.24 -8.84 39.34
CA THR A 8 -25.35 -9.10 38.38
C THR A 8 -26.03 -7.81 37.92
N ARG A 9 -26.09 -6.78 38.76
CA ARG A 9 -26.62 -5.46 38.35
C ARG A 9 -25.67 -4.73 37.39
N MET A 10 -24.36 -4.79 37.63
CA MET A 10 -23.38 -4.19 36.70
C MET A 10 -23.33 -4.86 35.32
N MET A 11 -23.64 -6.16 35.22
CA MET A 11 -23.76 -6.82 33.91
C MET A 11 -25.02 -6.42 33.14
N LYS A 12 -26.09 -6.00 33.82
CA LYS A 12 -27.35 -5.65 33.18
C LYS A 12 -27.30 -4.25 32.53
N ASP A 13 -26.55 -3.31 33.10
CA ASP A 13 -26.38 -1.96 32.55
C ASP A 13 -25.44 -1.93 31.31
N ILE A 14 -24.58 -2.93 31.12
CA ILE A 14 -23.71 -3.01 29.93
C ILE A 14 -24.45 -3.56 28.70
N GLN A 15 -25.54 -4.33 28.91
CA GLN A 15 -26.36 -4.84 27.80
C GLN A 15 -27.30 -3.79 27.20
N GLU A 16 -27.45 -2.62 27.82
CA GLU A 16 -28.31 -1.53 27.33
C GLU A 16 -27.55 -0.42 26.59
N LEU A 17 -26.21 -0.51 26.48
CA LEU A 17 -25.39 0.46 25.75
C LEU A 17 -24.92 -0.06 24.39
N VAL A 18 -25.85 -0.59 23.58
CA VAL A 18 -25.62 -0.68 22.13
C VAL A 18 -26.87 -0.23 21.38
N PRO A 19 -26.80 0.97 20.78
CA PRO A 19 -27.45 1.15 19.50
C PRO A 19 -26.44 1.54 18.41
N ALA A 20 -26.13 0.54 17.60
CA ALA A 20 -26.38 0.58 16.16
C ALA A 20 -25.66 1.66 15.33
N VAL A 21 -24.36 1.47 15.08
CA VAL A 21 -23.76 1.99 13.85
C VAL A 21 -23.94 0.93 12.77
N VAL A 22 -25.04 1.05 12.04
CA VAL A 22 -25.38 0.22 10.87
C VAL A 22 -24.29 0.39 9.82
N ALA A 23 -23.59 -0.70 9.54
CA ALA A 23 -22.57 -0.78 8.51
C ALA A 23 -23.23 -0.72 7.12
N ALA A 24 -23.07 0.40 6.42
CA ALA A 24 -23.27 0.46 4.99
C ALA A 24 -21.95 0.10 4.29
N ILE A 25 -21.68 -1.21 4.13
CA ILE A 25 -20.65 -1.67 3.19
C ILE A 25 -21.35 -1.91 1.86
N VAL A 26 -21.25 -0.95 0.96
CA VAL A 26 -21.63 -1.13 -0.44
C VAL A 26 -20.54 -2.00 -1.08
N ALA A 27 -20.86 -3.28 -1.32
CA ALA A 27 -20.02 -4.15 -2.14
C ALA A 27 -20.22 -3.76 -3.61
N ILE A 28 -19.28 -2.99 -4.18
CA ILE A 28 -19.22 -2.78 -5.63
C ILE A 28 -18.55 -4.03 -6.23
N ALA A 29 -19.36 -4.90 -6.82
CA ALA A 29 -18.87 -5.95 -7.71
C ALA A 29 -18.48 -5.32 -9.06
N THR A 30 -17.22 -4.91 -9.20
CA THR A 30 -16.66 -4.57 -10.51
C THR A 30 -15.83 -5.75 -11.01
N ALA A 31 -16.25 -6.32 -12.14
CA ALA A 31 -15.56 -7.41 -12.81
C ALA A 31 -14.10 -7.04 -13.10
N LEU A 32 -13.18 -7.90 -12.66
CA LEU A 32 -11.74 -7.77 -12.90
C LEU A 32 -11.42 -8.06 -14.37
N GLY A 33 -11.19 -6.99 -15.13
CA GLY A 33 -10.42 -7.03 -16.38
C GLY A 33 -9.12 -6.26 -16.18
N VAL A 34 -8.18 -6.78 -15.38
CA VAL A 34 -6.83 -6.22 -15.30
C VAL A 34 -5.96 -7.00 -16.29
N LEU A 35 -5.93 -6.52 -17.54
CA LEU A 35 -4.86 -6.85 -18.48
C LEU A 35 -3.56 -6.23 -17.94
N ILE A 36 -2.65 -7.07 -17.47
CA ILE A 36 -1.25 -6.71 -17.28
C ILE A 36 -0.61 -6.89 -18.67
N PRO A 37 -0.13 -5.83 -19.35
CA PRO A 37 0.66 -6.04 -20.55
C PRO A 37 1.98 -6.70 -20.14
N SER A 38 2.21 -7.89 -20.71
CA SER A 38 3.49 -8.59 -20.72
C SER A 38 4.58 -7.63 -21.21
N LEU A 39 5.59 -7.37 -20.38
CA LEU A 39 6.83 -6.76 -20.83
C LEU A 39 7.69 -7.88 -21.42
N GLU A 40 7.58 -8.07 -22.73
CA GLU A 40 8.49 -8.89 -23.52
C GLU A 40 9.85 -8.18 -23.68
N ASP A 41 10.89 -8.98 -23.46
CA ASP A 41 12.32 -8.83 -23.72
C ASP A 41 12.80 -7.56 -24.44
N GLY A 42 13.62 -6.80 -23.72
CA GLY A 42 14.49 -5.76 -24.27
C GLY A 42 15.90 -5.89 -23.69
N SER A 43 16.62 -6.93 -24.12
CA SER A 43 18.06 -7.06 -23.89
C SER A 43 18.78 -5.86 -24.51
N SER A 44 19.41 -5.01 -23.70
CA SER A 44 20.39 -4.03 -24.18
C SER A 44 21.73 -4.32 -23.53
N SER A 45 22.52 -5.12 -24.25
CA SER A 45 23.95 -5.29 -24.08
C SER A 45 24.67 -3.95 -24.22
N ASN A 46 25.43 -3.58 -23.19
CA ASN A 46 26.45 -2.53 -23.25
C ASN A 46 27.57 -2.96 -24.20
N ALA A 47 27.85 -2.17 -25.24
CA ALA A 47 29.09 -2.24 -25.99
C ALA A 47 29.61 -0.83 -26.25
N LEU A 48 30.67 -0.46 -25.53
CA LEU A 48 31.61 0.58 -25.95
C LEU A 48 32.37 0.11 -27.20
N GLY A 49 32.56 1.00 -28.16
CA GLY A 49 33.50 0.80 -29.28
C GLY A 49 33.29 1.86 -30.36
N GLY A 50 34.20 2.83 -30.43
CA GLY A 50 34.11 3.96 -31.35
C GLY A 50 34.63 3.67 -32.75
N THR A 51 34.30 4.56 -33.70
CA THR A 51 35.20 5.03 -34.75
C THR A 51 34.64 6.30 -35.37
N ALA A 52 35.53 7.26 -35.62
CA ALA A 52 35.26 8.52 -36.29
C ALA A 52 35.27 8.32 -37.82
N ASP A 53 34.44 9.08 -38.55
CA ASP A 53 34.82 9.67 -39.85
C ASP A 53 33.79 10.72 -40.31
N THR A 54 34.30 11.64 -41.14
CA THR A 54 33.93 13.05 -41.30
C THR A 54 32.96 13.42 -42.45
N ASN A 55 32.33 14.60 -42.27
CA ASN A 55 31.97 15.65 -43.27
C ASN A 55 30.52 15.83 -43.82
N ASN A 56 29.90 16.91 -43.30
CA ASN A 56 29.26 18.06 -43.96
C ASN A 56 27.96 17.92 -44.80
N SER A 57 26.88 18.55 -44.29
CA SER A 57 26.28 19.77 -44.91
C SER A 57 25.20 20.45 -44.03
N ARG A 58 25.56 21.65 -43.56
CA ARG A 58 24.75 22.88 -43.31
C ARG A 58 23.70 22.96 -42.16
N PRO A 59 23.83 23.95 -41.26
CA PRO A 59 22.84 24.32 -40.24
C PRO A 59 22.01 25.56 -40.64
N THR A 60 20.70 25.53 -40.40
CA THR A 60 19.73 26.64 -40.23
C THR A 60 18.37 25.95 -40.07
N ASP A 61 17.50 26.16 -39.07
CA ASP A 61 17.10 27.37 -38.37
C ASP A 61 16.34 27.02 -37.06
N SER A 62 16.20 28.03 -36.20
CA SER A 62 15.62 27.94 -34.85
C SER A 62 14.09 27.85 -34.85
N LYS A 63 13.51 27.07 -33.91
CA LYS A 63 12.62 27.55 -32.83
C LYS A 63 11.98 26.39 -32.05
N GLY A 64 12.16 26.43 -30.74
CA GLY A 64 11.07 26.18 -29.78
C GLY A 64 10.74 24.72 -29.47
N GLY A 65 11.15 24.30 -28.27
CA GLY A 65 10.59 23.13 -27.61
C GLY A 65 11.61 22.04 -27.42
N PHE A 66 12.40 22.13 -26.35
CA PHE A 66 12.82 20.91 -25.68
C PHE A 66 11.53 20.22 -25.25
N SER A 67 11.05 19.26 -26.03
CA SER A 67 10.21 18.19 -25.49
C SER A 67 11.07 17.48 -24.48
N LYS A 68 11.02 17.94 -23.23
CA LYS A 68 11.60 17.21 -22.11
C LYS A 68 10.97 15.82 -22.20
N PRO A 69 11.77 14.74 -22.25
CA PRO A 69 11.21 13.41 -22.37
C PRO A 69 10.21 13.25 -21.24
N GLU A 70 8.96 12.96 -21.58
CA GLU A 70 7.97 12.47 -20.64
C GLU A 70 8.61 11.24 -20.01
N ALA A 71 9.23 11.40 -18.85
CA ALA A 71 9.47 10.28 -17.98
C ALA A 71 8.06 9.78 -17.68
N THR A 72 7.68 8.66 -18.30
CA THR A 72 6.46 7.93 -17.99
C THR A 72 6.59 7.53 -16.53
N VAL A 73 6.14 8.42 -15.63
CA VAL A 73 6.14 8.17 -14.20
C VAL A 73 5.23 6.98 -14.02
N SER A 74 5.82 5.85 -13.65
CA SER A 74 5.07 4.65 -13.34
C SER A 74 4.01 4.99 -12.29
N ASN A 75 2.77 4.61 -12.55
CA ASN A 75 1.64 4.90 -11.66
C ASN A 75 1.71 4.10 -10.34
N TYR A 76 2.70 3.23 -10.14
CA TYR A 76 2.85 2.54 -8.87
C TYR A 76 3.39 3.49 -7.79
N LEU A 77 2.82 3.41 -6.60
CA LEU A 77 3.26 4.20 -5.45
C LEU A 77 4.73 3.91 -5.11
N VAL A 78 5.17 2.65 -5.25
CA VAL A 78 6.52 2.21 -4.87
C VAL A 78 7.64 2.79 -5.73
N ASP A 79 7.27 3.34 -6.90
CA ASP A 79 8.16 4.00 -7.85
C ASP A 79 8.25 5.52 -7.60
N GLN A 80 7.38 6.06 -6.73
CA GLN A 80 7.46 7.46 -6.31
C GLN A 80 8.65 7.70 -5.36
N LYS A 81 9.04 8.96 -5.22
CA LYS A 81 10.07 9.36 -4.25
C LYS A 81 9.64 8.93 -2.84
N LYS A 82 10.50 8.19 -2.13
CA LYS A 82 10.19 7.58 -0.84
C LYS A 82 11.23 7.87 0.24
N PHE A 83 10.79 7.91 1.50
CA PHE A 83 11.59 8.28 2.66
C PHE A 83 11.20 7.49 3.91
N ASP A 84 12.15 7.42 4.85
CA ASP A 84 11.93 6.91 6.21
C ASP A 84 11.34 5.49 6.27
N PRO A 85 11.93 4.49 5.58
CA PRO A 85 11.48 3.11 5.75
C PRO A 85 11.77 2.64 7.19
N ARG A 86 10.76 2.07 7.85
CA ARG A 86 10.93 1.36 9.12
C ARG A 86 10.32 -0.02 9.02
N ALA A 87 11.16 -1.05 9.20
CA ALA A 87 10.75 -2.47 9.18
C ALA A 87 9.81 -2.81 8.02
N LEU A 88 10.10 -2.28 6.83
CA LEU A 88 9.24 -2.38 5.65
C LEU A 88 10.11 -2.56 4.42
N LYS A 89 9.72 -3.51 3.55
CA LYS A 89 10.29 -3.66 2.21
C LYS A 89 9.31 -3.10 1.17
N SER A 90 9.87 -2.42 0.17
CA SER A 90 9.12 -1.76 -0.89
C SER A 90 9.60 -2.25 -2.24
N ASN A 91 8.68 -2.31 -3.21
CA ASN A 91 8.94 -2.78 -4.57
C ASN A 91 9.40 -4.25 -4.60
N VAL A 92 8.65 -5.10 -3.91
CA VAL A 92 8.89 -6.56 -3.85
C VAL A 92 7.68 -7.32 -4.38
N SER A 93 7.89 -8.55 -4.84
CA SER A 93 6.79 -9.47 -5.11
C SER A 93 6.27 -10.07 -3.82
N VAL A 94 4.95 -10.18 -3.68
CA VAL A 94 4.28 -10.79 -2.53
C VAL A 94 3.27 -11.80 -3.04
N THR A 95 3.31 -13.01 -2.50
CA THR A 95 2.38 -14.09 -2.86
C THR A 95 1.20 -14.11 -1.90
N VAL A 96 -0.02 -14.05 -2.43
CA VAL A 96 -1.27 -14.15 -1.67
C VAL A 96 -2.26 -14.99 -2.46
N ASP A 97 -2.90 -15.94 -1.80
CA ASP A 97 -3.81 -16.92 -2.41
C ASP A 97 -3.17 -17.64 -3.61
N GLY A 98 -1.87 -17.96 -3.49
CA GLY A 98 -1.09 -18.61 -4.56
C GLY A 98 -0.81 -17.73 -5.78
N LYS A 99 -1.12 -16.43 -5.73
CA LYS A 99 -0.85 -15.47 -6.80
C LYS A 99 0.22 -14.46 -6.40
N ASP A 100 1.15 -14.20 -7.30
CA ASP A 100 2.18 -13.20 -7.12
C ASP A 100 1.72 -11.78 -7.51
N TYR A 101 1.98 -10.84 -6.61
CA TYR A 101 1.71 -9.42 -6.77
C TYR A 101 3.03 -8.64 -6.77
N ALA A 102 3.47 -8.23 -7.96
CA ALA A 102 4.65 -7.40 -8.12
C ALA A 102 4.45 -5.98 -7.55
N LYS A 103 5.57 -5.28 -7.33
CA LYS A 103 5.59 -3.87 -6.90
C LYS A 103 4.82 -3.60 -5.60
N SER A 104 4.83 -4.54 -4.66
CA SER A 104 4.11 -4.48 -3.40
C SER A 104 4.93 -3.85 -2.27
N LEU A 105 4.25 -3.54 -1.16
CA LEU A 105 4.84 -3.17 0.12
C LEU A 105 4.57 -4.29 1.12
N ILE A 106 5.56 -4.67 1.93
CA ILE A 106 5.40 -5.71 2.96
C ILE A 106 6.12 -5.32 4.24
N SER A 107 5.43 -5.48 5.38
CA SER A 107 6.03 -5.32 6.70
C SER A 107 6.99 -6.48 6.99
N THR A 108 8.12 -6.14 7.60
CA THR A 108 9.12 -7.09 8.12
C THR A 108 9.26 -6.97 9.64
N ASP A 109 8.22 -6.48 10.33
CA ASP A 109 8.28 -6.28 11.78
C ASP A 109 7.99 -7.57 12.55
N ASN A 110 9.02 -8.09 13.20
CA ASN A 110 8.96 -9.27 14.08
C ASN A 110 8.94 -8.89 15.58
N ASN A 111 8.74 -7.62 15.93
CA ASN A 111 8.85 -7.15 17.32
C ASN A 111 7.57 -6.44 17.82
N ALA A 112 6.45 -6.62 17.13
CA ALA A 112 5.17 -5.98 17.44
C ALA A 112 5.28 -4.43 17.52
N HIS A 113 6.06 -3.87 16.60
CA HIS A 113 6.21 -2.46 16.35
C HIS A 113 5.43 -2.03 15.10
N LEU A 114 5.53 -0.74 14.79
CA LEU A 114 4.94 -0.15 13.60
C LEU A 114 5.96 -0.21 12.44
N SER A 115 5.55 -0.79 11.30
CA SER A 115 6.28 -0.61 10.03
C SER A 115 5.69 0.53 9.24
N ASN A 116 6.52 1.30 8.53
CA ASN A 116 6.02 2.38 7.68
C ASN A 116 6.98 2.81 6.57
N GLN A 117 6.45 3.59 5.63
CA GLN A 117 7.19 4.29 4.59
C GLN A 117 6.38 5.51 4.14
N GLN A 118 7.09 6.62 3.91
CA GLN A 118 6.56 7.83 3.32
C GLN A 118 6.85 7.90 1.81
N PHE A 119 5.92 8.46 1.04
CA PHE A 119 6.01 8.72 -0.40
C PHE A 119 5.62 10.17 -0.70
N ILE A 120 6.19 10.75 -1.75
CA ILE A 120 5.74 12.01 -2.34
C ILE A 120 4.89 11.70 -3.56
N VAL A 121 3.60 12.01 -3.47
CA VAL A 121 2.63 11.82 -4.56
C VAL A 121 2.44 13.15 -5.29
N PRO A 122 2.64 13.22 -6.61
CA PRO A 122 2.33 14.41 -7.41
C PRO A 122 0.83 14.77 -7.38
N ALA A 123 0.51 16.05 -7.55
CA ALA A 123 -0.87 16.56 -7.48
C ALA A 123 -1.82 16.07 -8.60
N GLY A 124 -1.29 15.37 -9.61
CA GLY A 124 -2.07 14.88 -10.76
C GLY A 124 -2.83 13.57 -10.52
N TYR A 125 -2.65 12.92 -9.36
CA TYR A 125 -3.37 11.70 -9.01
C TYR A 125 -4.55 12.01 -8.10
N GLU A 126 -5.64 11.28 -8.28
CA GLU A 126 -6.86 11.41 -7.47
C GLU A 126 -6.98 10.31 -6.42
N SER A 127 -6.50 9.10 -6.72
CA SER A 127 -6.67 7.96 -5.85
C SER A 127 -5.47 7.04 -5.77
N LEU A 128 -5.27 6.46 -4.59
CA LEU A 128 -4.36 5.35 -4.35
C LEU A 128 -5.20 4.08 -4.16
N ASN A 129 -4.97 3.08 -5.01
CA ASN A 129 -5.65 1.80 -4.98
C ASN A 129 -4.67 0.68 -4.61
N PHE A 130 -5.05 -0.20 -3.69
CA PHE A 130 -4.26 -1.37 -3.31
C PHE A 130 -5.14 -2.44 -2.69
N THR A 131 -4.61 -3.65 -2.52
CA THR A 131 -5.26 -4.69 -1.70
C THR A 131 -4.43 -4.93 -0.45
N ALA A 132 -5.06 -4.89 0.72
CA ALA A 132 -4.42 -5.28 1.98
C ALA A 132 -4.59 -6.79 2.20
N ALA A 133 -3.51 -7.50 2.51
CA ALA A 133 -3.53 -8.93 2.75
C ALA A 133 -2.30 -9.37 3.57
N TRP A 134 -2.34 -10.59 4.08
CA TRP A 134 -1.16 -11.27 4.63
C TRP A 134 -0.50 -12.12 3.54
N SER A 135 0.83 -12.10 3.48
CA SER A 135 1.62 -12.94 2.58
C SER A 135 1.53 -14.43 2.97
N ASP A 136 1.40 -15.30 1.98
CA ASP A 136 1.37 -16.76 2.17
C ASP A 136 2.74 -17.33 2.57
N THR A 137 3.80 -16.68 2.07
CA THR A 137 5.19 -17.17 2.15
C THR A 137 5.97 -16.62 3.33
N VAL A 138 5.37 -15.76 4.15
CA VAL A 138 6.02 -15.12 5.31
C VAL A 138 5.32 -15.53 6.60
N PRO A 139 6.03 -16.14 7.56
CA PRO A 139 5.47 -16.45 8.86
C PRO A 139 4.94 -15.18 9.54
N ASN A 140 3.74 -15.27 10.08
CA ASN A 140 2.97 -14.15 10.60
C ASN A 140 2.32 -14.51 11.95
N SER A 141 1.86 -13.50 12.68
CA SER A 141 1.48 -13.64 14.10
C SER A 141 0.12 -14.27 14.39
N GLY A 142 -0.71 -14.56 13.38
CA GLY A 142 -2.13 -14.90 13.61
C GLY A 142 -3.03 -13.69 13.88
N GLY A 143 -2.46 -12.51 14.08
CA GLY A 143 -3.18 -11.30 14.50
C GLY A 143 -4.02 -10.66 13.40
N VAL A 144 -4.81 -9.66 13.82
CA VAL A 144 -5.51 -8.76 12.89
C VAL A 144 -4.55 -7.68 12.44
N GLY A 145 -4.24 -7.69 11.14
CA GLY A 145 -3.41 -6.69 10.49
C GLY A 145 -4.18 -5.38 10.32
N ILE A 146 -3.47 -4.27 10.45
CA ILE A 146 -4.00 -2.92 10.33
C ILE A 146 -3.10 -2.16 9.36
N VAL A 147 -3.67 -1.77 8.22
CA VAL A 147 -3.00 -0.90 7.25
C VAL A 147 -3.67 0.47 7.31
N THR A 148 -2.90 1.50 7.65
CA THR A 148 -3.38 2.89 7.70
C THR A 148 -2.66 3.73 6.66
N VAL A 149 -3.40 4.54 5.92
CA VAL A 149 -2.87 5.51 4.97
C VAL A 149 -3.19 6.91 5.45
N THR A 150 -2.18 7.79 5.47
CA THR A 150 -2.36 9.22 5.74
C THR A 150 -1.87 10.05 4.55
N LEU A 151 -2.43 11.25 4.40
CA LEU A 151 -1.99 12.28 3.46
C LEU A 151 -1.73 13.56 4.25
N ASP A 152 -0.49 14.05 4.21
CA ASP A 152 0.00 15.20 4.96
C ASP A 152 -0.38 15.16 6.46
N GLY A 153 -0.29 13.96 7.03
CA GLY A 153 -0.58 13.69 8.45
C GLY A 153 -2.05 13.39 8.76
N GLY A 154 -2.99 13.69 7.86
CA GLY A 154 -4.40 13.35 8.02
C GLY A 154 -4.70 11.91 7.61
N GLU A 155 -5.38 11.13 8.45
CA GLU A 155 -5.83 9.78 8.09
C GLU A 155 -6.83 9.84 6.92
N ARG A 156 -6.56 9.05 5.87
CA ARG A 156 -7.41 8.93 4.68
C ARG A 156 -8.05 7.56 4.55
N GLY A 157 -7.45 6.55 5.15
CA GLY A 157 -8.04 5.23 5.23
C GLY A 157 -7.36 4.34 6.25
N LYS A 158 -8.13 3.38 6.75
CA LYS A 158 -7.68 2.33 7.66
C LYS A 158 -8.43 1.05 7.34
N VAL A 159 -7.70 -0.04 7.16
CA VAL A 159 -8.27 -1.35 6.88
C VAL A 159 -7.73 -2.39 7.86
N TYR A 160 -8.63 -3.25 8.31
CA TYR A 160 -8.34 -4.37 9.20
C TYR A 160 -8.43 -5.65 8.40
N VAL A 161 -7.41 -6.51 8.45
CA VAL A 161 -7.35 -7.72 7.63
C VAL A 161 -6.89 -8.92 8.46
N LYS A 162 -7.69 -9.98 8.43
CA LYS A 162 -7.33 -11.27 9.04
C LYS A 162 -6.54 -12.11 8.04
N GLN A 163 -5.92 -13.18 8.52
CA GLN A 163 -5.26 -14.15 7.66
C GLN A 163 -6.26 -14.82 6.72
N GLY A 164 -5.85 -15.06 5.48
CA GLY A 164 -6.72 -15.54 4.41
C GLY A 164 -7.73 -14.51 3.90
N GLU A 165 -7.75 -13.28 4.44
CA GLU A 165 -8.53 -12.19 3.88
C GLU A 165 -7.68 -11.31 2.95
N SER A 166 -8.28 -10.92 1.83
CA SER A 166 -7.76 -9.89 0.93
C SER A 166 -8.80 -8.78 0.82
N LYS A 167 -8.42 -7.54 1.17
CA LYS A 167 -9.33 -6.38 1.20
C LYS A 167 -8.88 -5.27 0.25
N PRO A 168 -9.58 -5.05 -0.88
CA PRO A 168 -9.28 -3.94 -1.78
C PRO A 168 -9.59 -2.61 -1.10
N GLN A 169 -8.80 -1.59 -1.39
CA GLN A 169 -8.88 -0.24 -0.85
C GLN A 169 -8.71 0.79 -1.97
N LYS A 170 -9.48 1.88 -1.87
CA LYS A 170 -9.35 3.08 -2.70
C LYS A 170 -9.31 4.29 -1.77
N ILE A 171 -8.18 4.98 -1.75
CA ILE A 171 -7.91 6.10 -0.85
C ILE A 171 -7.84 7.39 -1.68
N ASP A 172 -8.53 8.44 -1.25
CA ASP A 172 -8.43 9.76 -1.86
C ASP A 172 -7.05 10.39 -1.57
N VAL A 173 -6.33 10.73 -2.65
CA VAL A 173 -5.03 11.40 -2.60
C VAL A 173 -5.01 12.66 -3.48
N ARG A 174 -6.19 13.20 -3.82
CA ARG A 174 -6.31 14.38 -4.67
C ARG A 174 -5.51 15.55 -4.11
N GLY A 175 -4.81 16.25 -5.01
CA GLY A 175 -3.91 17.35 -4.65
C GLY A 175 -2.48 16.90 -4.35
N GLY A 176 -2.24 15.59 -4.24
CA GLY A 176 -0.92 15.04 -3.95
C GLY A 176 -0.43 15.42 -2.55
N GLY A 177 0.86 15.21 -2.29
CA GLY A 177 1.48 15.51 -0.99
C GLY A 177 2.23 14.32 -0.41
N ARG A 178 2.38 14.31 0.92
CA ARG A 178 3.09 13.23 1.63
C ARG A 178 2.12 12.12 2.00
N VAL A 179 2.21 11.00 1.30
CA VAL A 179 1.46 9.79 1.64
C VAL A 179 2.29 8.92 2.56
N HIS A 180 1.78 8.59 3.75
CA HIS A 180 2.39 7.57 4.61
C HIS A 180 1.53 6.33 4.63
N ILE A 181 2.17 5.17 4.56
CA ILE A 181 1.51 3.89 4.78
C ILE A 181 2.13 3.23 6.01
N TYR A 182 1.25 2.84 6.94
CA TYR A 182 1.58 2.26 8.22
C TYR A 182 1.03 0.84 8.31
N PHE A 183 1.80 -0.07 8.87
CA PHE A 183 1.43 -1.46 9.10
C PHE A 183 1.62 -1.80 10.57
N LYS A 184 0.57 -2.35 11.18
CA LYS A 184 0.55 -2.83 12.57
C LYS A 184 -0.24 -4.13 12.63
N ALA A 185 -0.08 -4.89 13.69
CA ALA A 185 -0.98 -5.98 14.01
C ALA A 185 -1.34 -5.99 15.50
N VAL A 186 -2.49 -6.57 15.81
CA VAL A 186 -2.97 -6.81 17.18
C VAL A 186 -3.47 -8.24 17.30
N ASN A 187 -3.37 -8.86 18.47
CA ASN A 187 -3.81 -10.25 18.68
C ASN A 187 -5.31 -10.40 18.38
N ASN A 188 -6.10 -9.47 18.89
CA ASN A 188 -7.48 -9.26 18.49
C ASN A 188 -7.84 -7.77 18.66
N LEU A 189 -8.97 -7.38 18.07
CA LEU A 189 -9.41 -5.97 18.06
C LEU A 189 -9.83 -5.46 19.44
N ASN A 190 -10.09 -6.33 20.40
CA ASN A 190 -10.64 -5.98 21.71
C ASN A 190 -9.58 -5.89 22.81
N GLU A 191 -8.45 -6.60 22.67
CA GLU A 191 -7.43 -6.73 23.71
C GLU A 191 -6.32 -5.66 23.59
N ASN A 192 -6.27 -4.90 22.49
CA ASN A 192 -5.22 -3.90 22.20
C ASN A 192 -3.77 -4.39 22.37
N LYS A 193 -3.57 -5.71 22.53
CA LYS A 193 -2.26 -6.33 22.66
C LYS A 193 -1.63 -6.39 21.27
N ARG A 194 -0.45 -5.79 21.15
CA ARG A 194 0.29 -5.73 19.89
C ARG A 194 0.71 -7.13 19.46
N ALA A 195 0.68 -7.35 18.16
CA ALA A 195 1.18 -8.54 17.48
C ALA A 195 2.19 -8.12 16.41
N GLU A 196 3.04 -9.06 16.01
CA GLU A 196 4.01 -8.85 14.93
C GLU A 196 3.28 -8.66 13.60
N ALA A 197 3.65 -7.61 12.84
CA ALA A 197 3.05 -7.31 11.55
C ALA A 197 3.79 -7.97 10.37
N ASN A 198 4.81 -8.79 10.64
CA ASN A 198 5.61 -9.46 9.62
C ASN A 198 4.75 -10.20 8.60
N GLY A 199 4.91 -9.87 7.32
CA GLY A 199 4.12 -10.46 6.24
C GLY A 199 2.85 -9.70 5.89
N LEU A 200 2.42 -8.70 6.67
CA LEU A 200 1.30 -7.83 6.30
C LEU A 200 1.69 -6.93 5.13
N ALA A 201 0.87 -6.88 4.10
CA ALA A 201 1.22 -6.25 2.82
C ALA A 201 0.13 -5.33 2.27
N ALA A 202 0.58 -4.35 1.47
CA ALA A 202 -0.24 -3.63 0.52
C ALA A 202 0.21 -4.05 -0.88
N LEU A 203 -0.65 -4.81 -1.55
CA LEU A 203 -0.38 -5.45 -2.83
C LEU A 203 -0.52 -4.45 -3.97
N SER A 204 0.52 -4.34 -4.79
CA SER A 204 0.57 -3.54 -6.02
C SER A 204 -0.13 -2.17 -5.90
N PRO A 205 0.28 -1.28 -4.98
CA PRO A 205 -0.34 0.03 -4.81
C PRO A 205 -0.17 0.92 -6.05
N VAL A 206 -1.30 1.30 -6.66
CA VAL A 206 -1.38 2.08 -7.91
C VAL A 206 -2.11 3.40 -7.69
N LEU A 207 -1.48 4.48 -8.11
CA LEU A 207 -2.03 5.82 -8.24
C LEU A 207 -2.85 5.93 -9.53
N LYS A 208 -4.02 6.56 -9.45
CA LYS A 208 -4.89 6.86 -10.58
C LYS A 208 -5.34 8.30 -10.53
#